data_AF-A0AAV2CMN6-F1
#
_entry.id   AF-A0AAV2CMN6-F1
#
_cell.length_a   1.000
_cell.length_b   1.000
_cell.length_c   1.000
_cell.angle_alpha   90.00
_cell.angle_beta   90.00
_cell.angle_gamma   90.00
#
_symmetry.space_group_name_H-M   'P 1'
#
loop_
_entity.id
_entity.type
_entity.pdbx_description
1 polymer ?
#
loop_
_entity_poly.entity_id
_entity_poly.type
_entity_poly.pdbx_seq_one_letter_code
_entity_poly.pdbx_strand_id
1 'polypeptide(L)'
;MEHLFLYCPVARALWDHSSLEHLGQGLPRQTFPLFLKRLMSLLSQPSIIMAVVAVLWRIWRSRNWVAFEGKQVGIPALMRQFHQQYEEWVTLPKDTGTSLSNPHPAPGPPVDSGSLVCMWDGATRNGSHSAGGMVLLGPNREVICAQGYQFPGVDAPLVAELLCLRESMRWCLAQGLTAVRFEGDAMVLIDNINRGSTADN
;
A
#
# COMPACT_ATOMS: atom_id res chain seq x y z
N MET A 1 -0.79 6.48 17.73
CA MET A 1 -1.19 7.03 16.42
C MET A 1 -1.40 8.54 16.52
N GLU A 2 -1.97 9.01 17.62
CA GLU A 2 -2.22 10.41 17.95
C GLU A 2 -0.95 11.27 17.85
N HIS A 3 0.16 10.83 18.45
CA HIS A 3 1.41 11.58 18.37
C HIS A 3 1.84 11.81 16.91
N LEU A 4 1.79 10.78 16.06
CA LEU A 4 2.24 10.87 14.68
C LEU A 4 1.39 11.82 13.84
N PHE A 5 0.06 11.75 13.97
CA PHE A 5 -0.86 12.49 13.10
C PHE A 5 -1.33 13.84 13.65
N LEU A 6 -1.23 14.05 14.96
CA LEU A 6 -1.83 15.20 15.65
C LEU A 6 -0.81 16.03 16.43
N TYR A 7 0.07 15.38 17.20
CA TYR A 7 0.84 16.11 18.22
C TYR A 7 2.29 16.39 17.86
N CYS A 8 2.88 15.60 16.96
CA CYS A 8 4.25 15.77 16.50
C CYS A 8 4.43 17.18 15.90
N PRO A 9 5.56 17.88 16.14
CA PRO A 9 5.82 19.20 15.56
C PRO A 9 5.67 19.25 14.04
N VAL A 10 6.04 18.16 13.36
CA VAL A 10 5.84 17.99 11.92
C VAL A 10 4.35 18.01 11.54
N ALA A 11 3.53 17.25 12.28
CA ALA A 11 2.11 17.16 12.00
C ALA A 11 1.41 18.50 12.25
N ARG A 12 1.71 19.17 13.38
CA ARG A 12 1.16 20.50 13.68
C ARG A 12 1.51 21.50 12.59
N ALA A 13 2.79 21.60 12.23
CA ALA A 13 3.23 22.50 11.19
C ALA A 13 2.52 22.24 9.84
N LEU A 14 2.36 20.97 9.43
CA LEU A 14 1.68 20.62 8.19
C LEU A 14 0.18 20.97 8.22
N TRP A 15 -0.52 20.71 9.33
CA TRP A 15 -1.93 21.09 9.45
C TRP A 15 -2.12 22.60 9.45
N ASP A 16 -1.29 23.32 10.20
CA ASP A 16 -1.38 24.79 10.35
C ASP A 16 -1.06 25.53 9.03
N HIS A 17 -0.15 24.99 8.21
CA HIS A 17 0.24 25.59 6.93
C HIS A 17 -0.51 24.98 5.74
N SER A 18 -1.45 24.08 5.99
CA SER A 18 -2.41 23.66 4.98
C SER A 18 -3.60 24.63 4.95
N SER A 19 -4.38 24.61 3.87
CA SER A 19 -5.69 25.28 3.81
C SER A 19 -6.72 24.73 4.82
N LEU A 20 -6.30 23.84 5.71
CA LEU A 20 -7.09 23.14 6.72
C LEU A 20 -6.65 23.51 8.15
N GLU A 21 -6.16 24.72 8.37
CA GLU A 21 -5.74 25.21 9.69
C GLU A 21 -6.81 24.97 10.78
N HIS A 22 -8.10 25.04 10.44
CA HIS A 22 -9.23 24.75 11.33
C HIS A 22 -9.31 23.28 11.83
N LEU A 23 -8.61 22.35 11.17
CA LEU A 23 -8.40 20.97 11.63
C LEU A 23 -7.24 20.86 12.63
N GLY A 24 -6.23 21.73 12.53
CA GLY A 24 -5.13 21.85 13.47
C GLY A 24 -5.48 22.67 14.72
N GLN A 25 -6.34 23.68 14.57
CA GLN A 25 -6.81 24.48 15.70
C GLN A 25 -7.75 23.64 16.60
N GLY A 26 -7.40 23.51 17.89
CA GLY A 26 -8.13 22.70 18.88
C GLY A 26 -7.53 21.32 19.18
N LEU A 27 -6.32 21.05 18.69
CA LEU A 27 -5.54 19.81 18.91
C LEU A 27 -5.26 19.36 20.37
N PRO A 28 -5.39 20.13 21.47
CA PRO A 28 -4.96 19.62 22.78
C PRO A 28 -5.78 18.46 23.38
N ARG A 29 -6.94 18.08 22.82
CA ARG A 29 -7.88 17.14 23.49
C ARG A 29 -8.60 16.12 22.60
N GLN A 30 -8.24 15.96 21.32
CA GLN A 30 -8.93 15.00 20.45
C GLN A 30 -8.15 13.69 20.29
N THR A 31 -8.82 12.55 20.56
CA THR A 31 -8.33 11.21 20.20
C THR A 31 -8.36 11.03 18.68
N PHE A 32 -7.46 10.21 18.13
CA PHE A 32 -7.39 9.94 16.69
C PHE A 32 -8.74 9.55 16.03
N PRO A 33 -9.63 8.75 16.65
CA PRO A 33 -10.94 8.43 16.07
C PRO A 33 -11.87 9.64 15.90
N LEU A 34 -11.86 10.59 16.86
CA LEU A 34 -12.65 11.82 16.79
C LEU A 34 -12.13 12.75 15.69
N PHE A 35 -10.81 12.89 15.62
CA PHE A 35 -10.15 13.60 14.54
C PHE A 35 -10.51 12.99 13.18
N LEU A 36 -10.41 11.67 13.04
CA LEU A 36 -10.74 10.97 11.80
C LEU A 36 -12.20 11.17 11.42
N LYS A 37 -13.13 11.09 12.38
CA LYS A 37 -14.55 11.35 12.13
C LYS A 37 -14.79 12.78 11.61
N ARG A 38 -14.12 13.78 12.21
CA ARG A 38 -14.18 15.18 11.75
C ARG A 38 -13.56 15.34 10.36
N LEU A 39 -12.41 14.72 10.13
CA LEU A 39 -11.74 14.70 8.83
C LEU A 39 -12.67 14.16 7.75
N MET A 40 -13.25 12.98 7.97
CA MET A 40 -14.19 12.34 7.04
C MET A 40 -15.41 13.22 6.73
N SER A 41 -15.89 14.00 7.70
CA SER A 41 -17.02 14.92 7.48
C SER A 41 -16.69 16.12 6.58
N LEU A 42 -15.40 16.43 6.37
CA LEU A 42 -14.94 17.53 5.52
C LEU A 42 -14.58 17.08 4.10
N LEU A 43 -14.52 15.76 3.85
CA LEU A 43 -14.16 15.17 2.55
C LEU A 43 -15.29 15.27 1.51
N SER A 44 -16.00 16.39 1.46
CA SER A 44 -17.07 16.63 0.48
C SER A 44 -16.59 17.41 -0.74
N GLN A 45 -15.47 18.14 -0.63
CA GLN A 45 -14.91 18.92 -1.72
C GLN A 45 -13.58 18.32 -2.22
N PRO A 46 -13.39 18.15 -3.54
CA PRO A 46 -12.15 17.59 -4.10
C PRO A 46 -10.88 18.32 -3.66
N SER A 47 -10.92 19.65 -3.54
CA SER A 47 -9.79 20.46 -3.06
C SER A 47 -9.39 20.13 -1.62
N ILE A 48 -10.39 19.96 -0.74
CA ILE A 48 -10.19 19.56 0.66
C ILE A 48 -9.62 18.15 0.73
N ILE A 49 -10.15 17.22 -0.06
CA ILE A 49 -9.63 15.84 -0.14
C ILE A 49 -8.14 15.86 -0.52
N MET A 50 -7.77 16.59 -1.56
CA MET A 50 -6.38 16.66 -2.02
C MET A 50 -5.46 17.28 -0.95
N ALA A 51 -5.91 18.31 -0.24
CA ALA A 51 -5.14 18.91 0.85
C ALA A 51 -4.94 17.92 2.02
N VAL A 52 -5.99 17.20 2.41
CA VAL A 52 -5.94 16.15 3.45
C VAL A 52 -4.95 15.05 3.06
N VAL A 53 -5.07 14.52 1.84
CA VAL A 53 -4.20 13.45 1.34
C VAL A 53 -2.75 13.92 1.28
N ALA A 54 -2.50 15.14 0.82
CA ALA A 54 -1.16 15.71 0.77
C ALA A 54 -0.51 15.82 2.15
N VAL A 55 -1.27 16.27 3.16
CA VAL A 55 -0.79 16.34 4.56
C VAL A 55 -0.48 14.95 5.11
N LEU A 56 -1.43 14.02 5.01
CA LEU A 56 -1.25 12.65 5.53
C LEU A 56 -0.07 11.93 4.87
N TRP A 57 0.05 12.07 3.55
CA TRP A 57 1.17 11.51 2.80
C TRP A 57 2.51 12.05 3.27
N ARG A 58 2.60 13.37 3.52
CA ARG A 58 3.85 13.99 4.00
C ARG A 58 4.21 13.55 5.42
N ILE A 59 3.23 13.41 6.32
CA ILE A 59 3.44 12.85 7.66
C ILE A 59 3.98 11.43 7.56
N TRP A 60 3.33 10.57 6.76
CA TRP A 60 3.73 9.18 6.57
C TRP A 60 5.14 9.06 5.97
N ARG A 61 5.43 9.83 4.91
CA ARG A 61 6.74 9.82 4.25
C ARG A 61 7.85 10.33 5.18
N SER A 62 7.59 11.39 5.93
CA SER A 62 8.54 11.90 6.93
C SER A 62 8.84 10.86 8.01
N ARG A 63 7.83 10.11 8.49
CA ARG A 63 8.05 9.00 9.41
C ARG A 63 8.93 7.91 8.80
N ASN A 64 8.67 7.53 7.56
CA ASN A 64 9.42 6.48 6.89
C ASN A 64 10.88 6.86 6.67
N TRP A 65 11.17 8.11 6.30
CA TRP A 65 12.55 8.60 6.23
C TRP A 65 13.29 8.46 7.55
N VAL A 66 12.64 8.78 8.67
CA VAL A 66 13.26 8.62 9.99
C VAL A 66 13.43 7.14 10.34
N ALA A 67 12.40 6.32 10.11
CA ALA A 67 12.39 4.91 10.51
C ALA A 67 13.32 4.02 9.68
N PHE A 68 13.49 4.30 8.40
CA PHE A 68 14.18 3.42 7.45
C PHE A 68 15.45 4.03 6.85
N GLU A 69 15.53 5.36 6.73
CA GLU A 69 16.67 6.04 6.08
C GLU A 69 17.51 6.87 7.07
N GLY A 70 17.13 6.94 8.35
CA GLY A 70 17.78 7.79 9.35
C GLY A 70 17.74 9.29 9.01
N LYS A 71 16.86 9.69 8.08
CA LYS A 71 16.83 11.03 7.50
C LYS A 71 15.82 11.90 8.22
N GLN A 72 16.28 13.02 8.79
CA GLN A 72 15.43 14.05 9.37
C GLN A 72 15.44 15.30 8.49
N VAL A 73 14.25 15.69 8.05
CA VAL A 73 14.05 16.91 7.25
C VAL A 73 13.50 17.99 8.16
N GLY A 74 14.16 19.15 8.19
CA GLY A 74 13.67 20.30 8.97
C GLY A 74 12.30 20.77 8.49
N ILE A 75 11.47 21.25 9.42
CA ILE A 75 10.09 21.73 9.15
C ILE A 75 10.02 22.71 7.96
N PRO A 76 10.92 23.71 7.82
CA PRO A 76 10.87 24.63 6.68
C PRO A 76 11.05 23.94 5.32
N ALA A 77 11.94 22.95 5.24
CA ALA A 77 12.16 22.19 4.01
C ALA A 77 10.97 21.27 3.72
N LEU A 78 10.39 20.67 4.77
CA LEU A 78 9.20 19.83 4.64
C LEU A 78 7.97 20.64 4.17
N MET A 79 7.81 21.88 4.64
CA MET A 79 6.76 22.78 4.16
C MET A 79 6.91 23.10 2.68
N ARG A 80 8.12 23.42 2.21
CA ARG A 80 8.37 23.65 0.77
C ARG A 80 8.00 22.43 -0.06
N GLN A 81 8.40 21.24 0.39
CA GLN A 81 8.07 19.98 -0.28
C GLN A 81 6.56 19.68 -0.26
N PHE A 82 5.85 20.06 0.82
CA PHE A 82 4.40 19.95 0.89
C PHE A 82 3.73 20.84 -0.17
N HIS A 83 4.09 22.12 -0.23
CA HIS A 83 3.51 23.06 -1.21
C HIS A 83 3.77 22.62 -2.65
N GLN A 84 5.02 22.27 -2.97
CA GLN A 84 5.38 21.77 -4.31
C GLN A 84 4.53 20.57 -4.71
N GLN A 85 4.41 19.58 -3.83
CA GLN A 85 3.60 18.38 -4.11
C GLN A 85 2.11 18.71 -4.24
N TYR A 86 1.58 19.56 -3.36
CA TYR A 86 0.18 19.94 -3.41
C TYR A 86 -0.15 20.70 -4.70
N GLU A 87 0.70 21.64 -5.11
CA GLU A 87 0.58 22.35 -6.38
C GLU A 87 0.65 21.39 -7.57
N GLU A 88 1.63 20.49 -7.60
CA GLU A 88 1.73 19.44 -8.62
C GLU A 88 0.42 18.65 -8.72
N TRP A 89 -0.10 18.16 -7.59
CA TRP A 89 -1.31 17.32 -7.58
C TRP A 89 -2.59 18.04 -8.00
N VAL A 90 -2.68 19.34 -7.74
CA VAL A 90 -3.86 20.15 -8.10
C VAL A 90 -3.78 20.66 -9.55
N THR A 91 -2.57 20.85 -10.08
CA THR A 91 -2.34 21.39 -11.44
C THR A 91 -2.23 20.31 -12.51
N LEU A 92 -2.01 19.05 -12.13
CA LEU A 92 -2.08 17.94 -13.07
C LEU A 92 -3.42 17.95 -13.82
N PRO A 93 -3.42 17.81 -15.16
CA PRO A 93 -4.64 17.70 -15.93
C PRO A 93 -5.54 16.62 -15.32
N LYS A 94 -6.76 17.01 -14.94
CA LYS A 94 -7.82 16.06 -14.60
C LYS A 94 -8.21 15.41 -15.92
N ASP A 95 -7.59 14.30 -16.28
CA ASP A 95 -7.97 13.55 -17.48
C ASP A 95 -9.48 13.33 -17.45
N THR A 96 -10.17 14.06 -18.33
CA THR A 96 -11.59 13.88 -18.60
C THR A 96 -11.73 12.56 -19.35
N GLY A 97 -12.11 11.51 -18.64
CA GLY A 97 -12.79 10.36 -19.24
C GLY A 97 -11.95 9.49 -20.17
N THR A 98 -10.75 9.11 -19.76
CA THR A 98 -10.21 7.80 -20.18
C THR A 98 -10.16 6.91 -18.95
N SER A 99 -10.77 5.73 -19.06
CA SER A 99 -10.77 4.68 -18.04
C SER A 99 -9.48 4.69 -17.23
N LEU A 100 -9.58 4.94 -15.93
CA LEU A 100 -8.46 4.84 -14.99
C LEU A 100 -8.01 3.38 -14.96
N SER A 101 -7.16 3.02 -15.92
CA SER A 101 -6.12 2.03 -15.69
C SER A 101 -5.36 2.56 -14.48
N ASN A 102 -5.57 1.94 -13.31
CA ASN A 102 -4.70 2.14 -12.17
C ASN A 102 -3.26 2.11 -12.70
N PRO A 103 -2.38 3.05 -12.35
CA PRO A 103 -0.96 2.82 -12.54
C PRO A 103 -0.62 1.63 -11.63
N HIS A 104 -0.68 0.44 -12.21
CA HIS A 104 -0.03 -0.74 -11.68
C HIS A 104 1.40 -0.29 -11.29
N PRO A 105 1.94 -0.77 -10.17
CA PRO A 105 3.37 -0.66 -9.91
C PRO A 105 4.11 -0.93 -11.21
N ALA A 106 5.08 -0.07 -11.56
CA ALA A 106 5.83 -0.14 -12.80
C ALA A 106 6.01 -1.60 -13.19
N PRO A 107 5.59 -2.03 -14.40
CA PRO A 107 5.70 -3.41 -14.79
C PRO A 107 7.10 -3.87 -14.42
N GLY A 108 7.18 -4.92 -13.59
CA GLY A 108 8.41 -5.67 -13.45
C GLY A 108 8.97 -5.99 -14.85
N PRO A 109 10.26 -6.33 -14.96
CA PRO A 109 10.94 -6.54 -16.24
C PRO A 109 10.03 -7.25 -17.25
N PRO A 110 10.00 -6.79 -18.51
CA PRO A 110 8.98 -7.15 -19.49
C PRO A 110 8.72 -8.65 -19.43
N VAL A 111 7.54 -8.95 -18.93
CA VAL A 111 6.96 -10.28 -18.90
C VAL A 111 6.86 -10.69 -20.35
N ASP A 112 7.39 -11.86 -20.70
CA ASP A 112 7.16 -12.43 -22.03
C ASP A 112 5.66 -12.33 -22.35
N SER A 113 5.36 -11.52 -23.37
CA SER A 113 4.00 -11.17 -23.78
C SER A 113 3.22 -12.45 -24.07
N GLY A 114 2.48 -12.94 -23.08
CA GLY A 114 1.75 -14.21 -23.17
C GLY A 114 1.65 -15.03 -21.87
N SER A 115 2.39 -14.71 -20.81
CA SER A 115 2.32 -15.51 -19.56
C SER A 115 1.24 -15.03 -18.58
N LEU A 116 0.57 -16.00 -17.95
CA LEU A 116 -0.33 -15.77 -16.82
C LEU A 116 0.48 -15.40 -15.58
N VAL A 117 -0.01 -14.41 -14.82
CA VAL A 117 0.64 -13.98 -13.56
C VAL A 117 -0.30 -14.23 -12.40
N CYS A 118 0.15 -14.94 -11.38
CA CYS A 118 -0.59 -15.15 -10.14
C CYS A 118 0.08 -14.33 -9.03
N MET A 119 -0.57 -13.24 -8.63
CA MET A 119 -0.18 -12.47 -7.45
C MET A 119 -0.73 -13.15 -6.21
N TRP A 120 0.06 -13.21 -5.12
CA TRP A 120 -0.35 -13.84 -3.87
C TRP A 120 0.18 -13.06 -2.67
N ASP A 121 -0.56 -13.09 -1.56
CA ASP A 121 -0.20 -12.43 -0.29
C ASP A 121 -0.88 -13.13 0.89
N GLY A 122 -0.11 -13.43 1.93
CA GLY A 122 -0.55 -14.06 3.17
C GLY A 122 -0.47 -13.11 4.36
N ALA A 123 -1.58 -12.92 5.05
CA ALA A 123 -1.67 -12.05 6.21
C ALA A 123 -2.00 -12.82 7.49
N THR A 124 -1.52 -12.30 8.62
CA THR A 124 -1.86 -12.79 9.96
C THR A 124 -2.53 -11.68 10.75
N ARG A 125 -3.39 -12.08 11.68
CA ARG A 125 -4.01 -11.20 12.68
C ARG A 125 -3.75 -11.80 14.06
N ASN A 126 -3.36 -10.95 15.00
CA ASN A 126 -3.13 -11.31 16.40
C ASN A 126 -4.21 -12.28 16.91
N GLY A 127 -3.80 -13.45 17.42
CA GLY A 127 -4.72 -14.47 17.95
C GLY A 127 -5.05 -15.62 16.98
N SER A 128 -4.06 -16.15 16.26
CA SER A 128 -4.15 -17.41 15.49
C SER A 128 -5.07 -17.40 14.26
N HIS A 129 -5.37 -16.21 13.74
CA HIS A 129 -6.17 -16.05 12.53
C HIS A 129 -5.29 -15.56 11.40
N SER A 130 -5.10 -16.41 10.40
CA SER A 130 -4.36 -16.07 9.20
C SER A 130 -5.20 -16.34 7.98
N ALA A 131 -4.94 -15.59 6.92
CA ALA A 131 -5.63 -15.68 5.66
C ALA A 131 -4.64 -15.40 4.52
N GLY A 132 -5.02 -15.79 3.32
CA GLY A 132 -4.27 -15.45 2.12
C GLY A 132 -5.20 -15.11 0.99
N GLY A 133 -4.68 -14.40 -0.01
CA GLY A 133 -5.39 -14.10 -1.23
C GLY A 133 -4.51 -14.31 -2.45
N MET A 134 -5.13 -14.67 -3.56
CA MET A 134 -4.48 -14.62 -4.87
C MET A 134 -5.32 -13.88 -5.90
N VAL A 135 -4.65 -13.32 -6.89
CA VAL A 135 -5.24 -12.73 -8.09
C VAL A 135 -4.51 -13.30 -9.31
N LEU A 136 -5.24 -13.99 -10.16
CA LEU A 136 -4.74 -14.44 -11.46
C LEU A 136 -5.00 -13.35 -12.50
N LEU A 137 -3.93 -12.95 -13.17
CA LEU A 137 -3.91 -11.94 -14.21
C LEU A 137 -3.61 -12.58 -15.56
N GLY A 138 -4.34 -12.13 -16.57
CA GLY A 138 -4.06 -12.47 -17.96
C GLY A 138 -2.89 -11.70 -18.55
N PRO A 139 -2.55 -11.97 -19.82
CA PRO A 139 -1.41 -11.36 -20.49
C PRO A 139 -1.44 -9.83 -20.53
N ASN A 140 -2.62 -9.21 -20.48
CA ASN A 140 -2.79 -7.76 -20.47
C ASN A 140 -3.04 -7.19 -19.06
N ARG A 141 -2.67 -7.94 -18.01
CA ARG A 141 -2.91 -7.61 -16.59
C ARG A 141 -4.39 -7.50 -16.22
N GLU A 142 -5.29 -8.04 -17.04
CA GLU A 142 -6.71 -8.16 -16.72
C GLU A 142 -6.92 -9.22 -15.63
N VAL A 143 -7.82 -8.96 -14.68
CA VAL A 143 -8.15 -9.93 -13.63
C VAL A 143 -8.99 -11.06 -14.22
N ILE A 144 -8.44 -12.27 -14.22
CA ILE A 144 -9.14 -13.50 -14.62
C ILE A 144 -9.89 -14.09 -13.43
N CYS A 145 -9.23 -14.15 -12.27
CA CYS A 145 -9.77 -14.76 -11.07
C CYS A 145 -9.16 -14.15 -9.81
N ALA A 146 -9.90 -14.20 -8.70
CA ALA A 146 -9.37 -13.94 -7.37
C ALA A 146 -9.89 -15.01 -6.40
N GLN A 147 -9.04 -15.46 -5.48
CA GLN A 147 -9.39 -16.48 -4.48
C GLN A 147 -8.88 -16.06 -3.10
N GLY A 148 -9.68 -16.35 -2.07
CA GLY A 148 -9.30 -16.20 -0.68
C GLY A 148 -9.12 -17.54 0.02
N TYR A 149 -8.23 -17.57 1.00
CA TYR A 149 -7.89 -18.73 1.83
C TYR A 149 -7.91 -18.35 3.31
N GLN A 150 -8.24 -19.32 4.16
CA GLN A 150 -8.14 -19.19 5.61
C GLN A 150 -7.17 -20.25 6.14
N PHE A 151 -6.30 -19.85 7.06
CA PHE A 151 -5.30 -20.70 7.68
C PHE A 151 -5.47 -20.67 9.22
N PRO A 152 -6.45 -21.42 9.76
CA PRO A 152 -6.66 -21.47 11.21
C PRO A 152 -5.42 -22.02 11.92
N GLY A 153 -5.06 -21.42 13.06
CA GLY A 153 -3.94 -21.90 13.88
C GLY A 153 -2.55 -21.52 13.36
N VAL A 154 -2.48 -20.73 12.29
CA VAL A 154 -1.23 -20.12 11.82
C VAL A 154 -1.10 -18.74 12.43
N ASP A 155 0.06 -18.45 13.00
CA ASP A 155 0.39 -17.19 13.66
C ASP A 155 1.66 -16.51 13.11
N ALA A 156 2.52 -17.27 12.43
CA ALA A 156 3.72 -16.76 11.79
C ALA A 156 3.41 -16.15 10.40
N PRO A 157 3.74 -14.87 10.15
CA PRO A 157 3.52 -14.21 8.86
C PRO A 157 4.11 -14.96 7.66
N LEU A 158 5.37 -15.37 7.77
CA LEU A 158 6.05 -16.11 6.71
C LEU A 158 5.37 -17.46 6.39
N VAL A 159 4.71 -18.08 7.38
CA VAL A 159 3.97 -19.33 7.17
C VAL A 159 2.65 -19.05 6.46
N ALA A 160 1.94 -17.98 6.79
CA ALA A 160 0.73 -17.58 6.08
C ALA A 160 1.01 -17.26 4.60
N GLU A 161 2.11 -16.56 4.34
CA GLU A 161 2.64 -16.29 2.99
C GLU A 161 2.91 -17.60 2.22
N LEU A 162 3.69 -18.51 2.80
CA LEU A 162 4.01 -19.80 2.19
C LEU A 162 2.76 -20.64 1.89
N LEU A 163 1.80 -20.66 2.82
CA LEU A 163 0.53 -21.36 2.61
C LEU A 163 -0.29 -20.72 1.50
N CYS A 164 -0.32 -19.38 1.44
CA CYS A 164 -1.00 -18.68 0.36
C CYS A 164 -0.41 -19.03 -1.01
N LEU A 165 0.91 -18.99 -1.16
CA LEU A 165 1.59 -19.41 -2.39
C LEU A 165 1.25 -20.87 -2.73
N ARG A 166 1.35 -21.77 -1.75
CA ARG A 166 1.05 -23.20 -1.95
C ARG A 166 -0.38 -23.43 -2.44
N GLU A 167 -1.38 -22.83 -1.81
CA GLU A 167 -2.78 -22.99 -2.23
C GLU A 167 -3.02 -22.36 -3.61
N SER A 168 -2.38 -21.24 -3.92
CA SER A 168 -2.45 -20.61 -5.23
C SER A 168 -1.87 -21.49 -6.34
N MET A 169 -0.73 -22.14 -6.09
CA MET A 169 -0.14 -23.12 -7.00
C MET A 169 -1.05 -24.33 -7.19
N ARG A 170 -1.60 -24.90 -6.10
CA ARG A 170 -2.54 -26.04 -6.15
C ARG A 170 -3.79 -25.69 -6.95
N TRP A 171 -4.33 -24.49 -6.76
CA TRP A 171 -5.49 -24.02 -7.50
C TRP A 171 -5.18 -23.91 -8.99
N CYS A 172 -4.05 -23.29 -9.37
CA CYS A 172 -3.65 -23.17 -10.78
C CYS A 172 -3.49 -24.54 -11.44
N LEU A 173 -2.83 -25.48 -10.75
CA LEU A 173 -2.69 -26.87 -11.23
C LEU A 173 -4.05 -27.56 -11.41
N ALA A 174 -4.99 -27.35 -10.47
CA ALA A 174 -6.35 -27.90 -10.57
C ALA A 174 -7.15 -27.32 -11.74
N GLN A 175 -6.83 -26.10 -12.19
CA GLN A 175 -7.38 -25.49 -13.41
C GLN A 175 -6.64 -25.92 -14.69
N GLY A 176 -5.64 -26.81 -14.59
CA GLY A 176 -4.82 -27.23 -15.73
C GLY A 176 -3.81 -26.18 -16.19
N LEU A 177 -3.55 -25.16 -15.37
CA LEU A 177 -2.58 -24.10 -15.68
C LEU A 177 -1.17 -24.56 -15.25
N THR A 178 -0.29 -24.74 -16.24
CA THR A 178 1.08 -25.23 -16.03
C THR A 178 2.15 -24.17 -16.28
N ALA A 179 1.81 -23.08 -16.96
CA ALA A 179 2.70 -21.96 -17.27
C ALA A 179 2.17 -20.68 -16.60
N VAL A 180 2.49 -20.51 -15.31
CA VAL A 180 2.07 -19.37 -14.49
C VAL A 180 3.29 -18.80 -13.76
N ARG A 181 3.50 -17.49 -13.84
CA ARG A 181 4.49 -16.80 -13.00
C ARG A 181 3.85 -16.37 -11.70
N PHE A 182 4.42 -16.79 -10.57
CA PHE A 182 3.95 -16.40 -9.25
C PHE A 182 4.72 -15.18 -8.73
N GLU A 183 4.00 -14.15 -8.28
CA GLU A 183 4.55 -12.88 -7.79
C GLU A 183 4.04 -12.60 -6.37
N GLY A 184 4.96 -12.35 -5.43
CA GLY A 184 4.67 -11.95 -4.05
C GLY A 184 5.79 -11.05 -3.52
N ASP A 185 5.66 -10.54 -2.30
CA ASP A 185 6.66 -9.63 -1.67
C ASP A 185 7.49 -10.31 -0.56
N ALA A 186 7.20 -11.58 -0.23
CA ALA A 186 7.97 -12.39 0.70
C ALA A 186 9.30 -12.90 0.09
N MET A 187 10.28 -12.00 -0.05
CA MET A 187 11.59 -12.26 -0.67
C MET A 187 12.30 -13.51 -0.13
N VAL A 188 12.22 -13.77 1.19
CA VAL A 188 12.81 -14.98 1.80
C VAL A 188 12.20 -16.26 1.22
N LEU A 189 10.90 -16.28 0.96
CA LEU A 189 10.25 -17.45 0.35
C LEU A 189 10.63 -17.59 -1.12
N ILE A 190 10.60 -16.47 -1.86
CA ILE A 190 10.91 -16.43 -3.28
C ILE A 190 12.34 -16.96 -3.53
N ASP A 191 13.31 -16.50 -2.74
CA ASP A 191 14.69 -16.95 -2.83
C ASP A 191 14.84 -18.45 -2.53
N ASN A 192 14.20 -18.94 -1.45
CA ASN A 192 14.31 -20.35 -1.06
C ASN A 192 13.67 -21.29 -2.10
N ILE A 193 12.53 -20.90 -2.68
CA ILE A 193 11.83 -21.70 -3.68
C ILE A 193 12.61 -21.74 -4.99
N ASN A 194 13.11 -20.59 -5.45
CA ASN A 194 13.86 -20.53 -6.70
C ASN A 194 15.24 -21.21 -6.62
N ARG A 195 15.88 -21.23 -5.44
CA ARG A 195 17.14 -21.97 -5.23
C ARG A 195 16.95 -23.49 -5.24
N GLY A 196 15.80 -23.99 -4.78
CA GLY A 196 15.48 -25.42 -4.82
C GLY A 196 15.41 -25.99 -6.25
N SER A 197 15.08 -25.15 -7.24
CA SER A 197 14.95 -25.55 -8.65
C SER A 197 16.27 -25.72 -9.39
N THR A 198 17.40 -25.24 -8.85
CA THR A 198 18.72 -25.28 -9.52
C THR A 198 19.63 -26.41 -9.03
N ALA A 199 19.19 -27.26 -8.10
CA ALA A 199 20.02 -28.32 -7.50
C ALA A 199 19.96 -29.68 -8.23
N ASP A 200 19.07 -29.84 -9.21
CA ASP A 200 18.88 -31.09 -9.97
C ASP A 200 19.30 -30.95 -11.44
N ASN A 201 20.58 -30.67 -11.70
CA ASN A 201 21.22 -30.85 -13.01
C ASN A 201 22.67 -31.35 -12.87
#